data_AF-B6AM75-F1
#
_entry.id   AF-B6AM75-F1
#
_cell.length_a   1.000
_cell.length_b   1.000
_cell.length_c   1.000
_cell.angle_alpha   90.00
_cell.angle_beta   90.00
_cell.angle_gamma   90.00
#
_symmetry.space_group_name_H-M   'P 1'
#
loop_
_entity.id
_entity.type
_entity.pdbx_description
1 polymer ?
#
loop_
_entity_poly.entity_id
_entity_poly.type
_entity_poly.pdbx_seq_one_letter_code
_entity_poly.pdbx_strand_id
1 'polypeptide(L)'
;MRPRNTSGAHKTPLLGELVCSNSLKSLSAQTPHGLLKEELLKSGSPVIESAMECRIPGGGALVVDRDAFARRLTDRVLSHSRIRVERRLVDRLPADRPLILATGPLTHPSLVEDLTTHLPGGRLSFYDAIAPIVEADSLDFGRLFRGDRHGTPGSGDHWNAPMDRETYERFCEALLEGEQVPPHEGVEDSPEVLRAFQACQPIESLAETGRQTLAFGPLRPVGLVDPSTGREPYAVVQLRPEDADESAFNLVGFQTRLRYPEQERIFRMIPGLEQARFLRHGSLHRNTFLDAPALLKDDLTLSGLPGVYATGQILGVEGYTESVTMGFLTALVLDGAWASDTPWTFDAKMILPPAETAMGALLSGLSPRRSGAFAPVNLHFGLFPRPSGATSRRIPREQIVARARRAFSGWWAGRSDWDSRRLGVGG
;
A
#
# COMPACT_ATOMS: atom_id res chain seq x y z
N MET A 1 21.99 6.77 11.18
CA MET A 1 21.36 5.45 10.93
C MET A 1 21.69 4.49 12.06
N ARG A 2 20.95 3.38 12.16
CA ARG A 2 21.06 2.39 13.23
C ARG A 2 22.49 1.81 13.31
N PRO A 3 23.06 1.65 14.53
CA PRO A 3 22.40 1.80 15.83
C PRO A 3 22.35 3.25 16.36
N ARG A 4 23.11 4.19 15.79
CA ARG A 4 23.25 5.55 16.37
C ARG A 4 21.97 6.37 16.30
N ASN A 5 21.24 6.29 15.19
CA ASN A 5 19.91 6.89 15.04
C ASN A 5 18.93 5.81 14.62
N THR A 6 17.95 5.50 15.48
CA THR A 6 16.82 4.60 15.20
C THR A 6 15.61 5.42 14.73
N SER A 7 14.69 4.79 14.00
CA SER A 7 13.35 5.35 13.85
C SER A 7 12.47 4.83 14.98
N GLY A 8 11.26 5.39 15.15
CA GLY A 8 10.33 4.95 16.19
C GLY A 8 9.87 3.48 16.09
N ALA A 9 10.08 2.81 14.94
CA ALA A 9 9.62 1.44 14.71
C ALA A 9 10.73 0.37 14.80
N HIS A 10 11.99 0.73 14.53
CA HIS A 10 13.08 -0.24 14.47
C HIS A 10 13.72 -0.47 15.84
N LYS A 11 13.99 -1.73 16.18
CA LYS A 11 14.51 -2.15 17.49
C LYS A 11 15.94 -2.72 17.43
N THR A 12 16.43 -3.07 16.24
CA THR A 12 17.73 -3.74 16.07
C THR A 12 18.68 -2.92 15.18
N PRO A 13 20.01 -3.20 15.18
CA PRO A 13 20.93 -2.67 14.18
C PRO A 13 20.91 -3.47 12.86
N LEU A 14 20.09 -4.51 12.74
CA LEU A 14 20.11 -5.44 11.61
C LEU A 14 19.44 -4.82 10.37
N LEU A 15 19.91 -5.26 9.20
CA LEU A 15 19.28 -4.97 7.92
C LEU A 15 18.06 -5.88 7.73
N GLY A 16 17.05 -5.41 6.98
CA GLY A 16 15.86 -6.20 6.67
C GLY A 16 14.94 -6.54 7.85
N GLU A 17 14.96 -5.72 8.91
CA GLU A 17 14.08 -5.90 10.07
C GLU A 17 12.59 -5.77 9.70
N LEU A 18 11.76 -6.72 10.16
CA LEU A 18 10.31 -6.66 10.04
C LEU A 18 9.70 -5.92 11.24
N VAL A 19 9.32 -4.66 11.03
CA VAL A 19 8.87 -3.76 12.10
C VAL A 19 7.39 -3.89 12.49
N CYS A 20 6.59 -4.61 11.69
CA CYS A 20 5.17 -4.84 11.93
C CYS A 20 4.91 -6.35 11.97
N SER A 21 4.08 -6.89 11.08
CA SER A 21 3.84 -8.33 10.97
C SER A 21 5.10 -9.11 10.60
N ASN A 22 5.22 -10.35 11.07
CA ASN A 22 6.25 -11.30 10.60
C ASN A 22 5.77 -12.14 9.40
N SER A 23 4.64 -11.78 8.80
CA SER A 23 4.09 -12.41 7.60
C SER A 23 4.42 -11.60 6.34
N LEU A 24 4.90 -12.31 5.31
CA LEU A 24 5.06 -11.82 3.94
C LEU A 24 3.86 -12.24 3.06
N LYS A 25 2.69 -12.45 3.70
CA LYS A 25 1.39 -12.82 3.09
C LYS A 25 1.38 -14.22 2.44
N SER A 26 0.23 -14.58 1.84
CA SER A 26 -0.10 -15.92 1.32
C SER A 26 0.95 -16.49 0.36
N LEU A 27 1.39 -17.73 0.56
CA LEU A 27 2.22 -18.52 -0.37
C LEU A 27 1.44 -19.08 -1.56
N SER A 28 0.11 -19.13 -1.50
CA SER A 28 -0.70 -19.70 -2.57
C SER A 28 -0.59 -18.84 -3.83
N ALA A 29 -0.07 -19.43 -4.92
CA ALA A 29 0.04 -18.78 -6.22
C ALA A 29 -1.31 -18.42 -6.87
N GLN A 30 -2.43 -18.82 -6.26
CA GLN A 30 -3.77 -18.37 -6.62
C GLN A 30 -4.13 -17.00 -6.00
N THR A 31 -3.22 -16.43 -5.22
CA THR A 31 -3.32 -15.07 -4.67
C THR A 31 -2.32 -14.13 -5.36
N PRO A 32 -2.58 -12.82 -5.42
CA PRO A 32 -1.64 -11.88 -6.03
C PRO A 32 -0.25 -11.91 -5.37
N HIS A 33 -0.21 -11.95 -4.03
CA HIS A 33 1.04 -12.04 -3.25
C HIS A 33 1.78 -13.37 -3.40
N GLY A 34 1.04 -14.48 -3.56
CA GLY A 34 1.64 -15.77 -3.86
C GLY A 34 2.30 -15.76 -5.22
N LEU A 35 1.61 -15.23 -6.23
CA LEU A 35 2.12 -15.07 -7.59
C LEU A 35 3.35 -14.16 -7.64
N LEU A 36 3.33 -13.03 -6.92
CA LEU A 36 4.47 -12.12 -6.83
C LEU A 36 5.70 -12.79 -6.21
N LYS A 37 5.52 -13.59 -5.15
CA LYS A 37 6.62 -14.38 -4.56
C LYS A 37 7.09 -15.50 -5.47
N GLU A 38 6.20 -16.13 -6.23
CA GLU A 38 6.57 -17.13 -7.24
C GLU A 38 7.50 -16.51 -8.29
N GLU A 39 7.15 -15.33 -8.82
CA GLU A 39 7.98 -14.59 -9.77
C GLU A 39 9.33 -14.22 -9.14
N LEU A 40 9.35 -13.68 -7.92
CA LEU A 40 10.59 -13.32 -7.19
C LEU A 40 11.48 -14.53 -6.90
N LEU A 41 10.91 -15.69 -6.56
CA LEU A 41 11.69 -16.91 -6.32
C LEU A 41 12.29 -17.43 -7.63
N LYS A 42 11.51 -17.47 -8.71
CA LYS A 42 11.98 -17.89 -10.04
C LYS A 42 13.07 -16.97 -10.59
N SER A 43 13.07 -15.72 -10.16
CA SER A 43 14.07 -14.72 -10.56
C SER A 43 15.22 -14.55 -9.58
N GLY A 44 15.28 -15.39 -8.54
CA GLY A 44 16.43 -15.44 -7.64
C GLY A 44 16.48 -14.30 -6.63
N SER A 45 15.35 -13.84 -6.11
CA SER A 45 15.32 -12.78 -5.11
C SER A 45 16.02 -13.24 -3.82
N PRO A 46 17.14 -12.62 -3.41
CA PRO A 46 17.85 -13.01 -2.19
C PRO A 46 17.00 -12.76 -0.94
N VAL A 47 16.08 -11.80 -0.99
CA VAL A 47 15.21 -11.49 0.15
C VAL A 47 14.15 -12.56 0.34
N ILE A 48 13.47 -12.98 -0.74
CA ILE A 48 12.43 -14.01 -0.63
C ILE A 48 13.03 -15.40 -0.37
N GLU A 49 14.19 -15.73 -0.94
CA GLU A 49 14.93 -16.96 -0.59
C GLU A 49 15.25 -17.00 0.91
N SER A 50 15.80 -15.90 1.45
CA SER A 50 16.11 -15.80 2.89
C SER A 50 14.86 -15.93 3.76
N ALA A 51 13.71 -15.40 3.30
CA ALA A 51 12.43 -15.57 3.99
C ALA A 51 11.96 -17.02 3.98
N MET A 52 12.13 -17.75 2.86
CA MET A 52 11.79 -19.17 2.77
C MET A 52 12.64 -20.02 3.72
N GLU A 53 13.93 -19.70 3.87
CA GLU A 53 14.85 -20.39 4.77
C GLU A 53 14.57 -20.12 6.26
N CYS A 54 14.02 -18.95 6.59
CA CYS A 54 13.66 -18.56 7.96
C CYS A 54 12.17 -18.79 8.28
N ARG A 55 11.48 -19.61 7.47
CA ARG A 55 10.03 -19.82 7.58
C ARG A 55 9.66 -20.60 8.84
N ILE A 56 8.61 -20.14 9.49
CA ILE A 56 7.93 -20.82 10.61
C ILE A 56 6.48 -21.17 10.22
N PRO A 57 5.74 -22.01 10.99
CA PRO A 57 4.35 -22.32 10.69
C PRO A 57 3.47 -21.07 10.55
N GLY A 58 2.65 -21.01 9.49
CA GLY A 58 1.96 -19.78 9.09
C GLY A 58 0.65 -19.94 8.33
N GLY A 59 0.00 -21.11 8.39
CA GLY A 59 -1.36 -21.29 7.85
C GLY A 59 -1.53 -20.98 6.36
N GLY A 60 -0.51 -21.27 5.55
CA GLY A 60 -0.51 -20.96 4.11
C GLY A 60 0.08 -19.59 3.75
N ALA A 61 0.44 -18.74 4.72
CA ALA A 61 1.27 -17.56 4.51
C ALA A 61 2.76 -17.85 4.69
N LEU A 62 3.62 -16.99 4.12
CA LEU A 62 5.05 -16.99 4.39
C LEU A 62 5.31 -16.22 5.68
N VAL A 63 5.27 -16.91 6.81
CA VAL A 63 5.60 -16.35 8.12
C VAL A 63 7.04 -16.69 8.46
N VAL A 64 7.80 -15.74 8.98
CA VAL A 64 9.23 -15.92 9.28
C VAL A 64 9.53 -15.64 10.74
N ASP A 65 10.62 -16.25 11.23
CA ASP A 65 11.31 -15.77 12.42
C ASP A 65 11.98 -14.42 12.08
N ARG A 66 11.56 -13.35 12.78
CA ARG A 66 12.01 -11.97 12.48
C ARG A 66 13.52 -11.81 12.66
N ASP A 67 14.07 -12.38 13.72
CA ASP A 67 15.47 -12.19 14.09
C ASP A 67 16.36 -13.04 13.17
N ALA A 68 15.98 -14.28 12.90
CA ALA A 68 16.70 -15.14 11.98
C ALA A 68 16.70 -14.55 10.55
N PHE A 69 15.57 -13.99 10.10
CA PHE A 69 15.46 -13.34 8.81
C PHE A 69 16.36 -12.10 8.70
N ALA A 70 16.29 -11.19 9.68
CA ALA A 70 17.10 -9.97 9.67
C ALA A 70 18.61 -10.26 9.79
N ARG A 71 19.00 -11.25 10.62
CA ARG A 71 20.39 -11.70 10.73
C ARG A 71 20.89 -12.24 9.39
N ARG A 72 20.14 -13.14 8.76
CA ARG A 72 20.49 -13.72 7.46
C ARG A 72 20.71 -12.67 6.38
N LEU A 73 19.82 -11.69 6.27
CA LEU A 73 19.98 -10.60 5.31
C LEU A 73 21.20 -9.72 5.63
N THR A 74 21.41 -9.44 6.92
CA THR A 74 22.58 -8.68 7.38
C THR A 74 23.87 -9.40 7.01
N ASP A 75 23.97 -10.70 7.29
CA ASP A 75 25.15 -11.51 7.02
C ASP A 75 25.44 -11.56 5.52
N ARG A 76 24.41 -11.80 4.69
CA ARG A 76 24.56 -11.81 3.21
C ARG A 76 25.10 -10.49 2.66
N VAL A 77 24.63 -9.36 3.19
CA VAL A 77 25.10 -8.04 2.74
C VAL A 77 26.52 -7.76 3.21
N LEU A 78 26.82 -8.05 4.48
CA LEU A 78 28.14 -7.79 5.07
C LEU A 78 29.23 -8.71 4.53
N SER A 79 28.89 -9.93 4.12
CA SER A 79 29.85 -10.89 3.55
C SER A 79 30.12 -10.66 2.07
N HIS A 80 29.40 -9.77 1.39
CA HIS A 80 29.51 -9.58 -0.05
C HIS A 80 30.68 -8.64 -0.39
N SER A 81 31.69 -9.13 -1.10
CA SER A 81 32.94 -8.40 -1.38
C SER A 81 32.77 -7.08 -2.13
N ARG A 82 31.71 -6.93 -2.93
CA ARG A 82 31.39 -5.69 -3.67
C ARG A 82 30.44 -4.73 -2.93
N ILE A 83 30.06 -5.03 -1.69
CA ILE A 83 29.17 -4.16 -0.90
C ILE A 83 29.94 -3.59 0.29
N ARG A 84 29.97 -2.26 0.39
CA ARG A 84 30.45 -1.53 1.56
C ARG A 84 29.25 -0.95 2.32
N VAL A 85 29.13 -1.27 3.60
CA VAL A 85 28.06 -0.75 4.45
C VAL A 85 28.57 0.41 5.30
N GLU A 86 27.95 1.58 5.14
CA GLU A 86 28.22 2.77 5.97
C GLU A 86 27.06 3.06 6.91
N ARG A 87 27.29 2.96 8.22
CA ARG A 87 26.27 3.23 9.24
C ARG A 87 26.26 4.71 9.64
N ARG A 88 25.71 5.57 8.77
CA ARG A 88 25.58 7.02 9.02
C ARG A 88 24.18 7.54 8.68
N LEU A 89 23.78 8.67 9.26
CA LEU A 89 22.58 9.38 8.79
C LEU A 89 22.90 10.00 7.42
N VAL A 90 21.95 9.89 6.50
CA VAL A 90 21.93 10.64 5.25
C VAL A 90 20.78 11.62 5.40
N ASP A 91 21.11 12.88 5.66
CA ASP A 91 20.19 13.97 5.95
C ASP A 91 19.97 14.90 4.75
N ARG A 92 20.74 14.73 3.68
CA ARG A 92 20.59 15.38 2.38
C ARG A 92 20.78 14.38 1.25
N LEU A 93 20.18 14.66 0.10
CA LEU A 93 20.29 13.88 -1.10
C LEU A 93 21.75 13.88 -1.58
N PRO A 94 22.43 12.71 -1.62
CA PRO A 94 23.79 12.64 -2.15
C PRO A 94 23.86 13.13 -3.61
N ALA A 95 25.00 13.68 -4.01
CA ALA A 95 25.22 14.13 -5.40
C ALA A 95 25.58 12.97 -6.34
N ASP A 96 26.22 11.91 -5.83
CA ASP A 96 26.72 10.78 -6.63
C ASP A 96 25.59 10.03 -7.34
N ARG A 97 25.86 9.58 -8.58
CA ARG A 97 24.90 8.85 -9.41
C ARG A 97 25.51 7.58 -10.00
N PRO A 98 24.72 6.51 -10.19
CA PRO A 98 23.30 6.41 -9.83
C PRO A 98 23.06 6.33 -8.31
N LEU A 99 21.87 6.73 -7.89
CA LEU A 99 21.46 6.74 -6.48
C LEU A 99 20.14 5.97 -6.32
N ILE A 100 20.07 5.05 -5.35
CA ILE A 100 18.84 4.37 -4.96
C ILE A 100 18.35 4.94 -3.62
N LEU A 101 17.16 5.53 -3.62
CA LEU A 101 16.44 6.00 -2.45
C LEU A 101 15.51 4.87 -1.94
N ALA A 102 15.92 4.20 -0.86
CA ALA A 102 15.20 3.07 -0.24
C ALA A 102 14.93 3.31 1.26
N THR A 103 14.56 4.53 1.64
CA THR A 103 14.49 4.98 3.05
C THR A 103 13.19 4.58 3.76
N GLY A 104 12.22 4.05 3.02
CA GLY A 104 10.97 3.52 3.57
C GLY A 104 10.05 4.60 4.16
N PRO A 105 9.03 4.19 4.94
CA PRO A 105 7.97 5.10 5.41
C PRO A 105 8.43 6.10 6.46
N LEU A 106 9.49 5.78 7.20
CA LEU A 106 10.00 6.61 8.30
C LEU A 106 11.28 7.33 7.87
N THR A 107 11.24 7.94 6.68
CA THR A 107 12.35 8.72 6.14
C THR A 107 12.65 9.90 7.08
N HIS A 108 13.94 10.15 7.35
CA HIS A 108 14.34 11.18 8.30
C HIS A 108 13.85 12.57 7.88
N PRO A 109 13.33 13.41 8.80
CA PRO A 109 12.75 14.71 8.45
C PRO A 109 13.67 15.62 7.62
N SER A 110 14.97 15.68 7.95
CA SER A 110 15.93 16.48 7.17
C SER A 110 16.03 16.04 5.71
N LEU A 111 16.00 14.72 5.45
CA LEU A 111 16.05 14.21 4.08
C LEU A 111 14.71 14.44 3.36
N VAL A 112 13.59 14.39 4.08
CA VAL A 112 12.28 14.76 3.54
C VAL A 112 12.26 16.22 3.08
N GLU A 113 12.73 17.13 3.92
CA GLU A 113 12.81 18.56 3.62
C GLU A 113 13.68 18.79 2.37
N ASP A 114 14.87 18.21 2.35
CA ASP A 114 15.80 18.30 1.22
C ASP A 114 15.19 17.74 -0.08
N LEU A 115 14.57 16.54 -0.04
CA LEU A 115 13.84 15.96 -1.17
C LEU A 115 12.71 16.87 -1.67
N THR A 116 11.98 17.52 -0.76
CA THR A 116 10.86 18.41 -1.11
C THR A 116 11.34 19.60 -1.95
N THR A 117 12.55 20.11 -1.68
CA THR A 117 13.14 21.20 -2.48
C THR A 117 13.57 20.78 -3.88
N HIS A 118 13.91 19.51 -4.07
CA HIS A 118 14.37 18.97 -5.35
C HIS A 118 13.24 18.40 -6.22
N LEU A 119 12.13 17.98 -5.62
CA LEU A 119 11.03 17.34 -6.33
C LEU A 119 10.06 18.37 -6.93
N PRO A 120 9.66 18.24 -8.20
CA PRO A 120 8.67 19.11 -8.82
C PRO A 120 7.36 19.16 -8.02
N GLY A 121 7.03 20.34 -7.49
CA GLY A 121 5.82 20.56 -6.70
C GLY A 121 5.83 19.94 -5.30
N GLY A 122 6.99 19.56 -4.76
CA GLY A 122 7.12 19.05 -3.39
C GLY A 122 6.27 17.79 -3.12
N ARG A 123 6.05 16.96 -4.14
CA ARG A 123 5.06 15.87 -4.14
C ARG A 123 5.46 14.66 -3.28
N LEU A 124 5.44 14.86 -1.98
CA LEU A 124 5.55 13.85 -0.94
C LEU A 124 4.26 13.79 -0.12
N SER A 125 3.86 12.57 0.25
CA SER A 125 2.76 12.27 1.15
C SER A 125 3.31 11.65 2.42
N PHE A 126 2.65 11.87 3.55
CA PHE A 126 3.20 11.58 4.89
C PHE A 126 2.37 10.63 5.72
N TYR A 127 1.19 10.22 5.28
CA TYR A 127 0.27 9.43 6.09
C TYR A 127 -0.37 8.31 5.28
N ASP A 128 -0.52 7.15 5.92
CA ASP A 128 -1.34 6.03 5.50
C ASP A 128 -2.49 5.89 6.48
N ALA A 129 -3.69 5.78 5.94
CA ALA A 129 -4.94 6.00 6.64
C ALA A 129 -5.85 4.80 6.41
N ILE A 130 -5.93 3.92 7.41
CA ILE A 130 -6.62 2.64 7.33
C ILE A 130 -8.01 2.77 7.95
N ALA A 131 -9.02 2.33 7.22
CA ALA A 131 -10.39 2.23 7.72
C ALA A 131 -10.69 0.85 8.34
N PRO A 132 -11.59 0.77 9.33
CA PRO A 132 -12.00 -0.48 9.96
C PRO A 132 -12.62 -1.49 8.99
N ILE A 133 -12.51 -2.77 9.35
CA ILE A 133 -13.20 -3.90 8.71
C ILE A 133 -14.04 -4.62 9.78
N VAL A 134 -15.30 -4.90 9.45
CA VAL A 134 -16.27 -5.58 10.30
C VAL A 134 -16.70 -6.92 9.70
N GLU A 135 -17.03 -7.88 10.56
CA GLU A 135 -17.48 -9.22 10.16
C GLU A 135 -18.95 -9.22 9.76
N ALA A 136 -19.29 -9.86 8.64
CA ALA A 136 -20.64 -9.88 8.08
C ALA A 136 -21.69 -10.40 9.08
N ASP A 137 -21.41 -11.51 9.76
CA ASP A 137 -22.33 -12.18 10.69
C ASP A 137 -22.64 -11.36 11.96
N SER A 138 -21.99 -10.21 12.13
CA SER A 138 -22.23 -9.29 13.24
C SER A 138 -23.08 -8.07 12.85
N LEU A 139 -23.47 -7.96 11.58
CA LEU A 139 -24.24 -6.84 11.04
C LEU A 139 -25.73 -7.19 10.96
N ASP A 140 -26.58 -6.20 11.23
CA ASP A 140 -28.02 -6.30 11.01
C ASP A 140 -28.38 -5.78 9.62
N PHE A 141 -28.35 -6.69 8.64
CA PHE A 141 -28.73 -6.40 7.26
C PHE A 141 -30.20 -5.99 7.08
N GLY A 142 -31.07 -6.19 8.08
CA GLY A 142 -32.44 -5.68 8.05
C GLY A 142 -32.51 -4.16 8.14
N ARG A 143 -31.44 -3.52 8.60
CA ARG A 143 -31.30 -2.05 8.70
C ARG A 143 -30.37 -1.47 7.64
N LEU A 144 -29.76 -2.32 6.81
CA LEU A 144 -28.90 -1.92 5.71
C LEU A 144 -29.65 -2.08 4.39
N PHE A 145 -29.25 -1.32 3.37
CA PHE A 145 -29.75 -1.54 2.02
C PHE A 145 -28.64 -1.57 1.00
N ARG A 146 -28.85 -2.35 -0.06
CA ARG A 146 -27.89 -2.47 -1.15
C ARG A 146 -28.07 -1.34 -2.16
N GLY A 147 -26.98 -0.73 -2.60
CA GLY A 147 -27.06 0.38 -3.53
C GLY A 147 -25.71 1.00 -3.88
N ASP A 148 -25.53 1.29 -5.16
CA ASP A 148 -24.48 2.19 -5.63
C ASP A 148 -25.07 3.56 -5.97
N ARG A 149 -24.26 4.62 -5.88
CA ARG A 149 -24.71 5.98 -6.15
C ARG A 149 -25.19 6.13 -7.59
N HIS A 150 -26.37 6.69 -7.78
CA HIS A 150 -27.05 6.81 -9.08
C HIS A 150 -27.32 5.46 -9.77
N GLY A 151 -27.26 4.36 -9.01
CA GLY A 151 -27.61 3.02 -9.47
C GLY A 151 -29.11 2.73 -9.34
N THR A 152 -29.50 1.52 -9.73
CA THR A 152 -30.87 1.03 -9.49
C THR A 152 -31.05 0.78 -7.99
N PRO A 153 -32.09 1.34 -7.34
CA PRO A 153 -32.35 1.11 -5.92
C PRO A 153 -32.44 -0.39 -5.59
N GLY A 154 -31.80 -0.81 -4.50
CA GLY A 154 -31.74 -2.22 -4.08
C GLY A 154 -30.71 -3.09 -4.83
N SER A 155 -29.93 -2.50 -5.75
CA SER A 155 -28.89 -3.17 -6.53
C SER A 155 -27.58 -2.40 -6.41
N GLY A 156 -26.47 -3.13 -6.24
CA GLY A 156 -25.14 -2.55 -6.21
C GLY A 156 -24.13 -3.43 -5.50
N ASP A 157 -22.88 -2.98 -5.48
CA ASP A 157 -21.77 -3.68 -4.84
C ASP A 157 -21.56 -3.25 -3.38
N HIS A 158 -22.21 -2.17 -2.93
CA HIS A 158 -22.10 -1.65 -1.57
C HIS A 158 -23.37 -1.89 -0.74
N TRP A 159 -23.15 -2.13 0.56
CA TRP A 159 -24.17 -2.01 1.59
C TRP A 159 -24.15 -0.60 2.17
N ASN A 160 -25.31 -0.09 2.54
CA ASN A 160 -25.49 1.29 2.98
C ASN A 160 -26.21 1.26 4.33
N ALA A 161 -25.60 1.86 5.35
CA ALA A 161 -26.21 2.09 6.65
C ALA A 161 -26.78 3.53 6.69
N PRO A 162 -28.11 3.71 6.54
CA PRO A 162 -28.72 5.02 6.58
C PRO A 162 -28.72 5.59 7.99
N MET A 163 -28.49 6.90 8.10
CA MET A 163 -28.71 7.66 9.32
C MET A 163 -29.78 8.71 9.10
N ASP A 164 -30.63 8.89 10.11
CA ASP A 164 -31.41 10.11 10.24
C ASP A 164 -30.53 11.25 10.80
N ARG A 165 -31.12 12.43 10.87
CA ARG A 165 -30.41 13.63 11.32
C ARG A 165 -29.94 13.53 12.77
N GLU A 166 -30.76 12.99 13.66
CA GLU A 166 -30.44 12.88 15.09
C GLU A 166 -29.30 11.89 15.33
N THR A 167 -29.35 10.72 14.68
CA THR A 167 -28.29 9.71 14.74
C THR A 167 -26.97 10.28 14.20
N TYR A 168 -27.02 10.98 13.07
CA TYR A 168 -25.85 11.64 12.50
C TYR A 168 -25.27 12.70 13.44
N GLU A 169 -26.10 13.56 14.02
CA GLU A 169 -25.64 14.62 14.92
C GLU A 169 -24.97 14.05 16.17
N ARG A 170 -25.55 12.99 16.77
CA ARG A 170 -24.94 12.27 17.90
C ARG A 170 -23.66 11.52 17.51
N PHE A 171 -23.61 10.95 16.32
CA PHE A 171 -22.42 10.28 15.81
C PHE A 171 -21.26 11.27 15.63
N CYS A 172 -21.52 12.45 15.07
CA CYS A 172 -20.53 13.54 14.97
C CYS A 172 -20.02 13.99 16.34
N GLU A 173 -20.90 14.16 17.33
CA GLU A 173 -20.50 14.51 18.69
C GLU A 173 -19.60 13.44 19.31
N ALA A 174 -19.97 12.17 19.17
CA ALA A 174 -19.19 11.06 19.70
C ALA A 174 -17.79 10.95 19.05
N LEU A 175 -17.66 11.28 17.76
CA LEU A 175 -16.36 11.37 17.07
C LEU A 175 -15.47 12.47 17.66
N LEU A 176 -16.05 13.65 17.92
CA LEU A 176 -15.31 14.80 18.47
C LEU A 176 -14.85 14.57 19.91
N GLU A 177 -15.62 13.80 20.69
CA GLU A 177 -15.29 13.43 22.06
C GLU A 177 -14.37 12.20 22.16
N GLY A 178 -14.16 11.49 21.06
CA GLY A 178 -13.47 10.21 21.04
C GLY A 178 -11.98 10.31 21.38
N GLU A 179 -11.50 9.45 22.28
CA GLU A 179 -10.08 9.40 22.63
C GLU A 179 -9.22 8.90 21.45
N GLN A 180 -8.22 9.70 21.07
CA GLN A 180 -7.32 9.41 19.95
C GLN A 180 -6.00 8.77 20.43
N VAL A 181 -5.37 8.00 19.55
CA VAL A 181 -3.99 7.54 19.73
C VAL A 181 -3.08 8.77 19.57
N PRO A 182 -2.30 9.13 20.59
CA PRO A 182 -1.39 10.26 20.47
C PRO A 182 -0.38 9.99 19.35
N PRO A 183 0.07 11.04 18.64
CA PRO A 183 1.22 10.90 17.73
C PRO A 183 2.40 10.26 18.45
N HIS A 184 3.19 9.49 17.70
CA HIS A 184 4.51 9.09 18.18
C HIS A 184 5.35 10.33 18.50
N GLU A 185 6.13 10.28 19.60
CA GLU A 185 7.02 11.37 20.03
C GLU A 185 7.87 11.89 18.86
N GLY A 186 7.88 13.22 18.67
CA GLY A 186 8.63 13.90 17.62
C GLY A 186 7.96 13.93 16.23
N VAL A 187 6.68 13.53 16.13
CA VAL A 187 5.87 13.67 14.92
C VAL A 187 4.81 14.75 15.13
N GLU A 188 4.95 15.88 14.44
CA GLU A 188 3.93 16.93 14.39
C GLU A 188 2.82 16.53 13.40
N ASP A 189 1.61 16.42 13.92
CA ASP A 189 0.42 15.88 13.29
C ASP A 189 -0.78 16.80 13.53
N SER A 190 -0.50 18.10 13.66
CA SER A 190 -1.50 19.10 14.00
C SER A 190 -2.68 19.04 13.03
N PRO A 191 -3.89 19.44 13.46
CA PRO A 191 -5.05 19.52 12.58
C PRO A 191 -4.81 20.38 11.34
N GLU A 192 -3.87 21.32 11.35
CA GLU A 192 -3.47 22.11 10.18
C GLU A 192 -2.64 21.30 9.18
N VAL A 193 -1.69 20.50 9.68
CA VAL A 193 -0.93 19.54 8.87
C VAL A 193 -1.88 18.51 8.26
N LEU A 194 -2.78 17.91 9.05
CA LEU A 194 -3.79 16.96 8.53
C LEU A 194 -4.76 17.61 7.53
N ARG A 195 -5.13 18.89 7.75
CA ARG A 195 -6.04 19.65 6.86
C ARG A 195 -5.48 19.94 5.47
N ALA A 196 -4.15 20.03 5.32
CA ALA A 196 -3.51 20.19 4.02
C ALA A 196 -3.71 18.97 3.08
N PHE A 197 -4.18 17.83 3.62
CA PHE A 197 -4.37 16.58 2.88
C PHE A 197 -5.85 16.28 2.66
N GLN A 198 -6.45 16.84 1.60
CA GLN A 198 -7.90 16.80 1.38
C GLN A 198 -8.52 15.40 1.09
N ALA A 199 -7.72 14.35 0.86
CA ALA A 199 -8.23 13.07 0.35
C ALA A 199 -8.19 11.88 1.33
N CYS A 200 -7.53 11.97 2.49
CA CYS A 200 -7.31 10.84 3.42
C CYS A 200 -7.31 11.30 4.88
N GLN A 201 -8.22 12.20 5.24
CA GLN A 201 -8.31 12.72 6.61
C GLN A 201 -9.00 11.71 7.53
N PRO A 202 -8.57 11.62 8.81
CA PRO A 202 -9.34 10.92 9.83
C PRO A 202 -10.77 11.44 9.91
N ILE A 203 -11.74 10.54 10.08
CA ILE A 203 -13.17 10.88 10.11
C ILE A 203 -13.49 11.85 11.26
N GLU A 204 -12.82 11.74 12.39
CA GLU A 204 -12.91 12.68 13.50
C GLU A 204 -12.38 14.08 13.15
N SER A 205 -11.26 14.17 12.41
CA SER A 205 -10.74 15.46 11.94
C SER A 205 -11.66 16.12 10.92
N LEU A 206 -12.34 15.34 10.08
CA LEU A 206 -13.37 15.85 9.18
C LEU A 206 -14.55 16.43 9.96
N ALA A 207 -14.99 15.75 11.04
CA ALA A 207 -16.07 16.23 11.90
C ALA A 207 -15.72 17.57 12.57
N GLU A 208 -14.45 17.79 12.96
CA GLU A 208 -13.98 19.04 13.57
C GLU A 208 -14.14 20.26 12.65
N THR A 209 -14.06 20.07 11.33
CA THR A 209 -14.16 21.18 10.37
C THR A 209 -15.57 21.74 10.22
N GLY A 210 -16.59 21.00 10.66
CA GLY A 210 -17.96 21.44 10.57
C GLY A 210 -18.96 20.30 10.67
N ARG A 211 -20.10 20.59 11.31
CA ARG A 211 -21.13 19.58 11.61
C ARG A 211 -21.74 18.94 10.36
N GLN A 212 -21.70 19.60 9.20
CA GLN A 212 -22.21 19.04 7.93
C GLN A 212 -21.11 18.46 7.03
N THR A 213 -19.83 18.57 7.40
CA THR A 213 -18.71 18.15 6.54
C THR A 213 -18.84 16.69 6.14
N LEU A 214 -19.17 15.81 7.09
CA LEU A 214 -19.31 14.38 6.81
C LEU A 214 -20.45 14.10 5.82
N ALA A 215 -21.61 14.75 5.98
CA ALA A 215 -22.76 14.62 5.08
C ALA A 215 -22.54 15.19 3.66
N PHE A 216 -21.55 16.08 3.47
CA PHE A 216 -21.12 16.52 2.14
C PHE A 216 -19.93 15.72 1.59
N GLY A 217 -19.18 15.05 2.45
CA GLY A 217 -18.01 14.25 2.11
C GLY A 217 -18.27 12.74 2.17
N PRO A 218 -17.63 12.00 3.09
CA PRO A 218 -17.65 10.54 3.09
C PRO A 218 -19.06 9.95 3.34
N LEU A 219 -19.92 10.65 4.09
CA LEU A 219 -21.26 10.18 4.44
C LEU A 219 -22.37 10.72 3.53
N ARG A 220 -21.99 11.25 2.37
CA ARG A 220 -22.92 11.89 1.44
C ARG A 220 -23.99 10.92 0.91
N PRO A 221 -25.29 11.20 1.11
CA PRO A 221 -26.39 10.31 0.72
C PRO A 221 -26.83 10.45 -0.75
N VAL A 222 -26.34 11.46 -1.47
CA VAL A 222 -26.82 11.81 -2.81
C VAL A 222 -26.74 10.62 -3.77
N GLY A 223 -27.88 10.30 -4.40
CA GLY A 223 -28.01 9.20 -5.35
C GLY A 223 -28.24 7.84 -4.70
N LEU A 224 -28.52 7.79 -3.39
CA LEU A 224 -28.85 6.57 -2.65
C LEU A 224 -30.25 6.72 -2.03
N VAL A 225 -31.21 6.03 -2.62
CA VAL A 225 -32.60 5.98 -2.12
C VAL A 225 -32.76 4.71 -1.28
N ASP A 226 -33.12 4.88 -0.02
CA ASP A 226 -33.42 3.77 0.88
C ASP A 226 -34.75 3.11 0.45
N PRO A 227 -34.75 1.82 0.05
CA PRO A 227 -35.95 1.13 -0.41
C PRO A 227 -37.06 1.02 0.65
N SER A 228 -36.71 1.04 1.94
CA SER A 228 -37.67 0.90 3.04
C SER A 228 -38.47 2.19 3.27
N THR A 229 -37.89 3.35 2.99
CA THR A 229 -38.52 4.67 3.20
C THR A 229 -38.88 5.37 1.89
N GLY A 230 -38.30 4.94 0.77
CA GLY A 230 -38.44 5.57 -0.55
C GLY A 230 -37.79 6.96 -0.63
N ARG A 231 -36.88 7.31 0.30
CA ARG A 231 -36.27 8.64 0.42
C ARG A 231 -34.75 8.53 0.50
N GLU A 232 -34.05 9.60 0.15
CA GLU A 232 -32.63 9.73 0.46
C GLU A 232 -32.45 9.94 1.98
N PRO A 233 -31.56 9.21 2.65
CA PRO A 233 -31.29 9.40 4.07
C PRO A 233 -30.55 10.73 4.32
N TYR A 234 -30.45 11.15 5.58
CA TYR A 234 -29.71 12.38 5.90
C TYR A 234 -28.20 12.21 5.69
N ALA A 235 -27.67 11.04 6.06
CA ALA A 235 -26.30 10.62 5.84
C ALA A 235 -26.25 9.10 5.68
N VAL A 236 -25.16 8.57 5.10
CA VAL A 236 -25.02 7.13 4.86
C VAL A 236 -23.59 6.67 5.07
N VAL A 237 -23.40 5.56 5.78
CA VAL A 237 -22.12 4.86 5.82
C VAL A 237 -22.14 3.77 4.76
N GLN A 238 -21.19 3.80 3.83
CA GLN A 238 -21.06 2.74 2.83
C GLN A 238 -20.10 1.65 3.32
N LEU A 239 -20.53 0.40 3.18
CA LEU A 239 -19.79 -0.81 3.50
C LEU A 239 -19.44 -1.52 2.20
N ARG A 240 -18.15 -1.71 1.95
CA ARG A 240 -17.65 -2.40 0.75
C ARG A 240 -17.19 -3.81 1.11
N PRO A 241 -17.62 -4.86 0.38
CA PRO A 241 -17.09 -6.21 0.57
C PRO A 241 -15.56 -6.23 0.44
N GLU A 242 -14.89 -6.92 1.37
CA GLU A 242 -13.44 -7.14 1.30
C GLU A 242 -13.09 -8.44 0.56
N ASP A 243 -14.04 -9.35 0.45
CA ASP A 243 -13.91 -10.61 -0.27
C ASP A 243 -15.16 -10.91 -1.11
N ALA A 244 -15.07 -11.97 -1.91
CA ALA A 244 -16.15 -12.36 -2.83
C ALA A 244 -17.29 -13.13 -2.14
N ASP A 245 -17.05 -13.63 -0.93
CA ASP A 245 -18.04 -14.34 -0.12
C ASP A 245 -18.83 -13.35 0.77
N GLU A 246 -18.47 -12.07 0.70
CA GLU A 246 -19.01 -10.97 1.51
C GLU A 246 -18.93 -11.28 3.00
N SER A 247 -17.87 -11.98 3.43
CA SER A 247 -17.68 -12.40 4.83
C SER A 247 -17.21 -11.25 5.74
N ALA A 248 -16.67 -10.19 5.13
CA ALA A 248 -16.18 -9.00 5.81
C ALA A 248 -16.40 -7.74 4.97
N PHE A 249 -16.58 -6.62 5.66
CA PHE A 249 -16.86 -5.32 5.03
C PHE A 249 -15.95 -4.22 5.56
N ASN A 250 -15.40 -3.43 4.65
CA ASN A 250 -14.68 -2.20 4.96
C ASN A 250 -15.63 -1.02 5.07
N LEU A 251 -15.44 -0.17 6.09
CA LEU A 251 -16.17 1.08 6.25
C LEU A 251 -15.53 2.16 5.36
N VAL A 252 -16.22 2.54 4.28
CA VAL A 252 -15.67 3.45 3.27
C VAL A 252 -15.56 4.87 3.83
N GLY A 253 -14.36 5.45 3.80
CA GLY A 253 -14.10 6.81 4.28
C GLY A 253 -13.96 6.93 5.82
N PHE A 254 -13.75 5.81 6.51
CA PHE A 254 -13.61 5.74 7.97
C PHE A 254 -12.15 5.60 8.40
N GLN A 255 -11.21 6.22 7.69
CA GLN A 255 -9.85 6.30 8.21
C GLN A 255 -9.89 7.03 9.57
N THR A 256 -9.12 6.56 10.56
CA THR A 256 -9.25 7.09 11.92
C THR A 256 -7.99 6.90 12.76
N ARG A 257 -7.83 7.75 13.76
CA ARG A 257 -6.83 7.74 14.84
C ARG A 257 -7.44 7.40 16.19
N LEU A 258 -8.76 7.22 16.26
CA LEU A 258 -9.44 6.82 17.49
C LEU A 258 -8.79 5.56 18.05
N ARG A 259 -8.66 5.48 19.37
CA ARG A 259 -8.24 4.25 20.04
C ARG A 259 -9.24 3.15 19.74
N TYR A 260 -8.78 1.90 19.74
CA TYR A 260 -9.65 0.77 19.37
C TYR A 260 -10.95 0.68 20.20
N PRO A 261 -10.95 0.90 21.53
CA PRO A 261 -12.20 0.95 22.30
C PRO A 261 -13.17 2.04 21.85
N GLU A 262 -12.63 3.19 21.42
CA GLU A 262 -13.42 4.33 20.94
C GLU A 262 -13.98 4.08 19.55
N GLN A 263 -13.21 3.45 18.67
CA GLN A 263 -13.72 2.98 17.38
C GLN A 263 -14.91 2.04 17.57
N GLU A 264 -14.79 1.07 18.49
CA GLU A 264 -15.88 0.15 18.78
C GLU A 264 -17.10 0.88 19.36
N ARG A 265 -16.91 1.76 20.34
CA ARG A 265 -17.98 2.54 20.97
C ARG A 265 -18.72 3.41 19.96
N ILE A 266 -17.99 4.14 19.13
CA ILE A 266 -18.53 5.15 18.23
C ILE A 266 -19.10 4.49 16.96
N PHE A 267 -18.39 3.56 16.33
CA PHE A 267 -18.86 2.94 15.08
C PHE A 267 -20.02 1.95 15.31
N ARG A 268 -20.22 1.43 16.52
CA ARG A 268 -21.45 0.71 16.89
C ARG A 268 -22.68 1.62 17.04
N MET A 269 -22.53 2.95 16.97
CA MET A 269 -23.68 3.86 16.88
C MET A 269 -24.30 3.91 15.48
N ILE A 270 -23.60 3.37 14.48
CA ILE A 270 -24.07 3.32 13.09
C ILE A 270 -25.21 2.30 13.00
N PRO A 271 -26.38 2.66 12.42
CA PRO A 271 -27.49 1.74 12.23
C PRO A 271 -27.08 0.45 11.51
N GLY A 272 -27.35 -0.69 12.13
CA GLY A 272 -26.99 -2.01 11.61
C GLY A 272 -25.62 -2.52 12.04
N LEU A 273 -24.82 -1.71 12.74
CA LEU A 273 -23.50 -2.06 13.25
C LEU A 273 -23.47 -2.16 14.79
N GLU A 274 -24.61 -2.15 15.47
CA GLU A 274 -24.69 -2.09 16.94
C GLU A 274 -23.93 -3.23 17.64
N GLN A 275 -23.90 -4.40 17.00
CA GLN A 275 -23.20 -5.59 17.48
C GLN A 275 -21.97 -5.93 16.64
N ALA A 276 -21.49 -4.99 15.82
CA ALA A 276 -20.40 -5.24 14.90
C ALA A 276 -19.15 -5.76 15.61
N ARG A 277 -18.58 -6.84 15.07
CA ARG A 277 -17.29 -7.40 15.45
C ARG A 277 -16.24 -6.89 14.47
N PHE A 278 -15.23 -6.23 15.02
CA PHE A 278 -14.15 -5.62 14.23
C PHE A 278 -13.08 -6.67 13.98
N LEU A 279 -12.92 -7.06 12.72
CA LEU A 279 -11.84 -7.95 12.27
C LEU A 279 -10.52 -7.18 12.17
N ARG A 280 -10.60 -5.88 11.88
CA ARG A 280 -9.48 -4.95 11.88
C ARG A 280 -9.97 -3.55 12.26
N HIS A 281 -9.36 -2.94 13.26
CA HIS A 281 -9.56 -1.54 13.60
C HIS A 281 -8.84 -0.63 12.60
N GLY A 282 -9.33 0.59 12.44
CA GLY A 282 -8.67 1.65 11.67
C GLY A 282 -7.42 2.16 12.38
N SER A 283 -6.54 2.81 11.63
CA SER A 283 -5.31 3.41 12.16
C SER A 283 -4.72 4.40 11.16
N LEU A 284 -4.13 5.48 11.67
CA LEU A 284 -3.32 6.41 10.89
C LEU A 284 -1.85 6.24 11.25
N HIS A 285 -1.02 5.93 10.25
CA HIS A 285 0.43 5.84 10.42
C HIS A 285 1.11 6.91 9.58
N ARG A 286 2.14 7.56 10.13
CA ARG A 286 3.00 8.43 9.31
C ARG A 286 3.81 7.54 8.36
N ASN A 287 3.48 7.59 7.07
CA ASN A 287 4.21 6.94 5.99
C ASN A 287 4.62 7.98 4.96
N THR A 288 5.92 8.25 4.86
CA THR A 288 6.49 9.07 3.78
C THR A 288 6.55 8.27 2.48
N PHE A 289 5.88 8.77 1.44
CA PHE A 289 5.96 8.23 0.08
C PHE A 289 5.83 9.33 -0.98
N LEU A 290 6.36 9.06 -2.17
CA LEU A 290 6.33 9.93 -3.34
C LEU A 290 5.00 9.80 -4.08
N ASP A 291 4.53 10.89 -4.70
CA ASP A 291 3.46 10.83 -5.72
C ASP A 291 4.01 10.17 -7.00
N ALA A 292 4.19 8.85 -6.97
CA ALA A 292 4.81 8.09 -8.05
C ALA A 292 4.13 8.30 -9.41
N PRO A 293 2.79 8.40 -9.53
CA PRO A 293 2.14 8.70 -10.80
C PRO A 293 2.59 10.02 -11.44
N ALA A 294 2.97 11.02 -10.63
CA ALA A 294 3.45 12.32 -11.11
C ALA A 294 4.98 12.38 -11.27
N LEU A 295 5.72 11.58 -10.51
CA LEU A 295 7.18 11.69 -10.39
C LEU A 295 7.95 10.55 -11.05
N LEU A 296 7.40 9.34 -11.12
CA LEU A 296 8.09 8.17 -11.64
C LEU A 296 8.11 8.17 -13.16
N LYS A 297 9.30 8.11 -13.75
CA LYS A 297 9.49 8.01 -15.20
C LYS A 297 9.54 6.53 -15.64
N ASP A 298 9.39 6.31 -16.94
CA ASP A 298 9.43 4.98 -17.56
C ASP A 298 10.76 4.23 -17.31
N ASP A 299 11.85 4.95 -17.05
CA ASP A 299 13.18 4.42 -16.69
C ASP A 299 13.36 4.17 -15.18
N LEU A 300 12.29 4.28 -14.40
CA LEU A 300 12.25 4.24 -12.93
C LEU A 300 13.01 5.37 -12.22
N THR A 301 13.50 6.39 -12.94
CA THR A 301 14.06 7.59 -12.31
C THR A 301 12.97 8.57 -11.86
N LEU A 302 13.33 9.49 -10.98
CA LEU A 302 12.43 10.55 -10.52
C LEU A 302 12.52 11.78 -11.42
N SER A 303 11.36 12.33 -11.76
CA SER A 303 11.23 13.63 -12.43
C SER A 303 11.92 14.73 -11.62
N GLY A 304 12.72 15.57 -12.29
CA GLY A 304 13.56 16.58 -11.64
C GLY A 304 14.85 16.06 -11.02
N LEU A 305 15.06 14.73 -10.93
CA LEU A 305 16.22 14.11 -10.30
C LEU A 305 16.83 12.99 -11.19
N PRO A 306 17.53 13.33 -12.28
CA PRO A 306 18.16 12.34 -13.15
C PRO A 306 19.11 11.40 -12.40
N GLY A 307 19.02 10.10 -12.70
CA GLY A 307 19.82 9.05 -12.08
C GLY A 307 19.48 8.73 -10.62
N VAL A 308 18.40 9.31 -10.08
CA VAL A 308 17.84 8.93 -8.77
C VAL A 308 16.67 8.00 -8.98
N TYR A 309 16.75 6.83 -8.38
CA TYR A 309 15.72 5.79 -8.39
C TYR A 309 15.12 5.70 -6.99
N ALA A 310 13.80 5.80 -6.86
CA ALA A 310 13.14 5.47 -5.60
C ALA A 310 12.65 4.03 -5.61
N THR A 311 12.72 3.36 -4.46
CA THR A 311 12.30 1.97 -4.36
C THR A 311 11.82 1.59 -2.96
N GLY A 312 11.06 0.52 -2.86
CA GLY A 312 10.36 0.16 -1.63
C GLY A 312 9.21 1.11 -1.32
N GLN A 313 8.81 1.17 -0.05
CA GLN A 313 7.62 1.91 0.36
C GLN A 313 7.66 3.42 0.10
N ILE A 314 8.84 4.05 0.04
CA ILE A 314 8.94 5.47 -0.32
C ILE A 314 8.48 5.74 -1.77
N LEU A 315 8.51 4.73 -2.64
CA LEU A 315 7.94 4.83 -3.99
C LEU A 315 6.40 4.72 -4.00
N GLY A 316 5.76 4.48 -2.85
CA GLY A 316 4.30 4.34 -2.77
C GLY A 316 3.81 2.94 -3.08
N VAL A 317 4.57 1.90 -2.71
CA VAL A 317 4.06 0.53 -2.61
C VAL A 317 3.84 0.15 -1.14
N GLU A 318 2.89 -0.75 -0.88
CA GLU A 318 2.55 -1.16 0.48
C GLU A 318 2.80 -2.66 0.67
N GLY A 319 3.68 -3.00 1.62
CA GLY A 319 4.01 -4.37 1.98
C GLY A 319 5.47 -4.74 1.71
N TYR A 320 5.95 -5.76 2.44
CA TYR A 320 7.33 -6.22 2.35
C TYR A 320 7.66 -6.81 0.97
N THR A 321 6.79 -7.66 0.44
CA THR A 321 7.00 -8.34 -0.85
C THR A 321 6.97 -7.35 -2.01
N GLU A 322 6.07 -6.38 -1.95
CA GLU A 322 5.93 -5.28 -2.91
C GLU A 322 7.17 -4.39 -2.87
N SER A 323 7.68 -4.08 -1.66
CA SER A 323 8.91 -3.31 -1.51
C SER A 323 10.13 -4.04 -2.06
N VAL A 324 10.24 -5.35 -1.81
CA VAL A 324 11.29 -6.21 -2.39
C VAL A 324 11.19 -6.25 -3.91
N THR A 325 9.96 -6.30 -4.44
CA THR A 325 9.72 -6.29 -5.89
C THR A 325 10.26 -5.02 -6.52
N MET A 326 9.91 -3.85 -5.97
CA MET A 326 10.43 -2.59 -6.50
C MET A 326 11.95 -2.54 -6.42
N GLY A 327 12.55 -3.04 -5.33
CA GLY A 327 14.01 -3.10 -5.18
C GLY A 327 14.66 -3.96 -6.26
N PHE A 328 14.05 -5.11 -6.53
CA PHE A 328 14.49 -6.04 -7.57
C PHE A 328 14.38 -5.41 -8.97
N LEU A 329 13.27 -4.74 -9.30
CA LEU A 329 13.09 -4.08 -10.59
C LEU A 329 14.08 -2.92 -10.79
N THR A 330 14.32 -2.11 -9.76
CA THR A 330 15.35 -1.06 -9.81
C THR A 330 16.74 -1.64 -10.07
N ALA A 331 17.08 -2.76 -9.41
CA ALA A 331 18.35 -3.44 -9.63
C ALA A 331 18.49 -4.00 -11.05
N LEU A 332 17.43 -4.57 -11.62
CA LEU A 332 17.43 -5.05 -13.01
C LEU A 332 17.66 -3.92 -14.01
N VAL A 333 16.98 -2.78 -13.83
CA VAL A 333 17.16 -1.60 -14.72
C VAL A 333 18.58 -1.07 -14.63
N LEU A 334 19.14 -0.97 -13.42
CA LEU A 334 20.52 -0.52 -13.21
C LEU A 334 21.54 -1.48 -13.81
N ASP A 335 21.37 -2.80 -13.64
CA ASP A 335 22.24 -3.81 -14.25
C ASP A 335 22.21 -3.72 -15.78
N GLY A 336 21.01 -3.60 -16.37
CA GLY A 336 20.85 -3.41 -17.81
C GLY A 336 21.50 -2.13 -18.33
N ALA A 337 21.33 -1.02 -17.61
CA ALA A 337 21.97 0.25 -17.95
C ALA A 337 23.51 0.15 -17.87
N TRP A 338 24.05 -0.53 -16.86
CA TRP A 338 25.49 -0.71 -16.66
C TRP A 338 26.14 -1.62 -17.71
N ALA A 339 25.38 -2.59 -18.22
CA ALA A 339 25.78 -3.45 -19.32
C ALA A 339 25.67 -2.78 -20.70
N SER A 340 25.01 -1.62 -20.79
CA SER A 340 24.86 -0.89 -22.05
C SER A 340 26.00 0.11 -22.28
N ASP A 341 26.42 0.28 -23.53
CA ASP A 341 27.39 1.32 -23.93
C ASP A 341 26.84 2.75 -23.77
N THR A 342 25.52 2.90 -23.58
CA THR A 342 24.84 4.18 -23.38
C THR A 342 23.86 4.13 -22.18
N PRO A 343 24.36 4.12 -20.94
CA PRO A 343 23.54 3.89 -19.73
C PRO A 343 22.39 4.89 -19.53
N TRP A 344 22.50 6.08 -20.12
CA TRP A 344 21.56 7.20 -19.93
C TRP A 344 20.52 7.35 -21.05
N THR A 345 20.57 6.51 -22.09
CA THR A 345 19.59 6.48 -23.20
C THR A 345 18.97 5.09 -23.41
N PHE A 346 19.17 4.19 -22.46
CA PHE A 346 18.69 2.82 -22.52
C PHE A 346 17.15 2.76 -22.32
N ASP A 347 16.45 2.03 -23.19
CA ASP A 347 15.00 1.82 -23.03
C ASP A 347 14.73 0.77 -21.95
N ALA A 348 14.43 1.25 -20.74
CA ALA A 348 14.10 0.41 -19.60
C ALA A 348 12.90 -0.53 -19.86
N LYS A 349 12.02 -0.25 -20.83
CA LYS A 349 10.91 -1.15 -21.19
C LYS A 349 11.37 -2.49 -21.72
N MET A 350 12.60 -2.57 -22.24
CA MET A 350 13.23 -3.82 -22.65
C MET A 350 13.66 -4.69 -21.46
N ILE A 351 13.81 -4.08 -20.27
CA ILE A 351 14.21 -4.76 -19.03
C ILE A 351 13.00 -5.10 -18.17
N LEU A 352 12.08 -4.14 -18.03
CA LEU A 352 10.95 -4.26 -17.13
C LEU A 352 9.98 -5.38 -17.56
N PRO A 353 9.33 -6.05 -16.60
CA PRO A 353 8.40 -7.11 -16.91
C PRO A 353 7.10 -6.56 -17.50
N PRO A 354 6.43 -7.30 -18.40
CA PRO A 354 5.18 -6.86 -18.98
C PRO A 354 4.09 -6.77 -17.90
N ALA A 355 3.11 -5.88 -18.11
CA ALA A 355 2.04 -5.58 -17.16
C ALA A 355 1.19 -6.81 -16.78
N GLU A 356 1.19 -7.86 -17.60
CA GLU A 356 0.59 -9.17 -17.32
C GLU A 356 1.21 -9.90 -16.12
N THR A 357 2.49 -9.69 -15.84
CA THR A 357 3.18 -10.31 -14.68
C THR A 357 2.72 -9.66 -13.39
N ALA A 358 2.92 -10.33 -12.24
CA ALA A 358 2.63 -9.73 -10.95
C ALA A 358 3.54 -8.53 -10.66
N MET A 359 4.83 -8.60 -11.01
CA MET A 359 5.76 -7.48 -10.89
C MET A 359 5.36 -6.29 -11.78
N GLY A 360 4.99 -6.55 -13.03
CA GLY A 360 4.57 -5.53 -13.99
C GLY A 360 3.21 -4.92 -13.65
N ALA A 361 2.28 -5.71 -13.11
CA ALA A 361 1.00 -5.21 -12.60
C ALA A 361 1.19 -4.27 -11.40
N LEU A 362 2.09 -4.62 -10.47
CA LEU A 362 2.45 -3.74 -9.35
C LEU A 362 3.03 -2.42 -9.86
N LEU A 363 4.00 -2.46 -10.78
CA LEU A 363 4.60 -1.27 -11.39
C LEU A 363 3.57 -0.41 -12.12
N SER A 364 2.64 -1.04 -12.86
CA SER A 364 1.57 -0.35 -13.58
C SER A 364 0.63 0.39 -12.63
N GLY A 365 0.47 -0.10 -11.39
CA GLY A 365 -0.29 0.58 -10.35
C GLY A 365 0.28 1.93 -9.93
N LEU A 366 1.58 2.16 -10.14
CA LEU A 366 2.28 3.41 -9.82
C LEU A 366 2.25 4.45 -10.96
N SER A 367 1.65 4.11 -12.11
CA SER A 367 1.61 4.98 -13.30
C SER A 367 0.45 6.01 -13.28
N PRO A 368 0.51 7.10 -14.07
CA PRO A 368 -0.46 8.22 -14.14
C PRO A 368 -1.94 7.89 -14.43
N ARG A 369 -2.33 6.62 -14.54
CA ARG A 369 -3.63 6.20 -15.09
C ARG A 369 -4.81 6.33 -14.12
N ARG A 370 -4.61 6.86 -12.90
CA ARG A 370 -5.65 6.92 -11.86
C ARG A 370 -6.08 8.37 -11.62
N SER A 371 -7.38 8.62 -11.74
CA SER A 371 -8.00 9.89 -11.33
C SER A 371 -8.12 9.95 -9.81
N GLY A 372 -7.70 11.05 -9.19
CA GLY A 372 -7.79 11.28 -7.74
C GLY A 372 -6.41 11.38 -7.07
N ALA A 373 -6.41 11.53 -5.75
CA ALA A 373 -5.16 11.55 -4.96
C ALA A 373 -4.52 10.15 -4.97
N PHE A 374 -3.19 10.10 -5.17
CA PHE A 374 -2.45 8.85 -5.12
C PHE A 374 -2.37 8.32 -3.69
N ALA A 375 -2.56 7.01 -3.55
CA ALA A 375 -2.37 6.26 -2.30
C ALA A 375 -1.43 5.07 -2.59
N PRO A 376 -0.68 4.59 -1.57
CA PRO A 376 0.24 3.48 -1.75
C PRO A 376 -0.45 2.24 -2.32
N VAL A 377 0.27 1.52 -3.18
CA VAL A 377 -0.28 0.42 -3.96
C VAL A 377 0.11 -0.91 -3.34
N ASN A 378 -0.92 -1.68 -2.98
CA ASN A 378 -0.81 -3.09 -2.67
C ASN A 378 -1.15 -3.94 -3.91
N LEU A 379 -0.55 -5.11 -4.10
CA LEU A 379 -0.86 -5.93 -5.26
C LEU A 379 -2.23 -6.62 -5.11
N HIS A 380 -3.14 -6.34 -6.05
CA HIS A 380 -4.42 -7.03 -6.16
C HIS A 380 -4.75 -7.37 -7.63
N PHE A 381 -5.64 -8.33 -7.87
CA PHE A 381 -5.95 -8.79 -9.23
C PHE A 381 -6.52 -7.71 -10.16
N GLY A 382 -7.06 -6.63 -9.60
CA GLY A 382 -7.55 -5.47 -10.38
C GLY A 382 -6.44 -4.64 -11.03
N LEU A 383 -5.17 -4.83 -10.66
CA LEU A 383 -4.03 -4.18 -11.30
C LEU A 383 -3.61 -4.86 -12.62
N PHE A 384 -4.02 -6.12 -12.82
CA PHE A 384 -3.62 -6.87 -14.01
C PHE A 384 -4.41 -6.38 -15.22
N PRO A 385 -3.75 -6.20 -16.38
CA PRO A 385 -4.43 -5.73 -17.59
C PRO A 385 -5.53 -6.71 -18.00
N ARG A 386 -6.61 -6.19 -18.59
CA ARG A 386 -7.68 -7.01 -19.15
C ARG A 386 -7.27 -7.57 -20.51
N PRO A 387 -7.64 -8.82 -20.87
CA PRO A 387 -7.45 -9.33 -22.22
C PRO A 387 -8.18 -8.46 -23.24
N SER A 388 -7.54 -8.22 -24.39
CA SER A 388 -8.17 -7.56 -25.52
C SER A 388 -9.44 -8.31 -25.95
N GLY A 389 -10.56 -7.61 -26.09
CA GLY A 389 -11.85 -8.19 -26.49
C GLY A 389 -12.65 -8.86 -25.35
N ALA A 390 -12.22 -8.74 -24.09
CA ALA A 390 -12.99 -9.25 -22.96
C ALA A 390 -14.33 -8.49 -22.80
N THR A 391 -15.44 -9.20 -23.04
CA THR A 391 -16.81 -8.67 -22.93
C THR A 391 -17.29 -8.59 -21.47
N SER A 392 -16.85 -9.54 -20.61
CA SER A 392 -17.15 -9.54 -19.18
C SER A 392 -16.24 -8.57 -18.41
N ARG A 393 -16.82 -7.81 -17.48
CA ARG A 393 -16.08 -6.99 -16.51
C ARG A 393 -15.23 -7.85 -15.54
N ARG A 394 -15.62 -9.11 -15.30
CA ARG A 394 -14.93 -10.04 -14.40
C ARG A 394 -14.10 -11.04 -15.19
N ILE A 395 -12.81 -11.11 -14.90
CA ILE A 395 -11.90 -12.13 -15.42
C ILE A 395 -11.67 -13.17 -14.32
N PRO A 396 -11.85 -14.48 -14.58
CA PRO A 396 -11.54 -15.53 -13.62
C PRO A 396 -10.10 -15.46 -13.12
N ARG A 397 -9.88 -15.70 -11.83
CA ARG A 397 -8.56 -15.57 -11.19
C ARG A 397 -7.54 -16.52 -11.82
N GLU A 398 -7.98 -17.72 -12.16
CA GLU A 398 -7.17 -18.76 -12.79
C GLU A 398 -6.64 -18.31 -14.15
N GLN A 399 -7.44 -17.55 -14.91
CA GLN A 399 -7.03 -16.99 -16.19
C GLN A 399 -5.99 -15.89 -16.02
N ILE A 400 -6.15 -15.01 -15.01
CA ILE A 400 -5.16 -13.99 -14.69
C ILE A 400 -3.83 -14.65 -14.30
N VAL A 401 -3.87 -15.63 -13.40
CA VAL A 401 -2.68 -16.38 -12.94
C VAL A 401 -1.98 -17.10 -14.09
N ALA A 402 -2.72 -17.81 -14.95
CA ALA A 402 -2.15 -18.51 -16.10
C ALA A 402 -1.49 -17.55 -17.10
N ARG A 403 -2.12 -16.39 -17.35
CA ARG A 403 -1.58 -15.37 -18.26
C ARG A 403 -0.34 -14.71 -17.68
N ALA A 404 -0.35 -14.39 -16.38
CA ALA A 404 0.81 -13.84 -15.69
C ALA A 404 2.00 -14.79 -15.73
N ARG A 405 1.81 -16.08 -15.43
CA ARG A 405 2.89 -17.10 -15.52
C ARG A 405 3.45 -17.24 -16.92
N ARG A 406 2.60 -17.20 -17.95
CA ARG A 406 3.04 -17.24 -19.36
C ARG A 406 3.87 -16.02 -19.71
N ALA A 407 3.38 -14.82 -19.35
CA ALA A 407 4.07 -13.57 -19.60
C ALA A 407 5.42 -13.51 -18.86
N PHE A 408 5.45 -13.93 -17.59
CA PHE A 408 6.67 -14.01 -16.80
C PHE A 408 7.67 -14.99 -17.42
N SER A 409 7.22 -16.18 -17.81
CA SER A 409 8.12 -17.18 -18.41
C SER A 409 8.73 -16.68 -19.72
N GLY A 410 7.93 -16.03 -20.58
CA GLY A 410 8.42 -15.44 -21.83
C GLY A 410 9.41 -14.29 -21.59
N TRP A 411 9.10 -13.40 -20.63
CA TRP A 411 9.98 -12.29 -20.27
C TRP A 411 11.29 -12.76 -19.61
N TRP A 412 11.21 -13.71 -18.68
CA TRP A 412 12.35 -14.17 -17.90
C TRP A 412 13.31 -15.06 -18.70
N ALA A 413 12.79 -15.86 -19.64
CA ALA A 413 13.61 -16.72 -20.50
C ALA A 413 14.63 -15.92 -21.33
N GLY A 414 14.35 -14.65 -21.64
CA GLY A 414 15.28 -13.75 -22.35
C GLY A 414 16.45 -13.24 -21.51
N ARG A 415 16.59 -13.65 -20.24
CA ARG A 415 17.60 -13.15 -19.29
C ARG A 415 18.60 -14.22 -18.86
N SER A 416 19.03 -15.06 -19.81
CA SER A 416 19.83 -16.28 -19.56
C SER A 416 21.21 -16.06 -18.92
N ASP A 417 21.71 -14.83 -18.89
CA ASP A 417 22.98 -14.46 -18.26
C ASP A 417 22.83 -13.88 -16.85
N TRP A 418 21.59 -13.75 -16.35
CA TRP A 418 21.34 -13.24 -15.01
C TRP A 418 21.89 -14.18 -13.93
N ASP A 419 21.60 -15.48 -14.03
CA ASP A 419 22.04 -16.45 -13.02
C ASP A 419 23.57 -16.62 -12.99
N SER A 420 24.24 -16.54 -14.14
CA SER A 420 25.71 -16.60 -14.20
C SER A 420 26.36 -15.35 -13.61
N ARG A 421 25.83 -14.16 -13.91
CA ARG A 421 26.31 -12.88 -13.33
C ARG A 421 25.98 -12.75 -11.84
N ARG A 422 24.83 -13.26 -11.41
CA ARG A 422 24.38 -13.30 -10.00
C ARG A 422 25.28 -14.18 -9.14
N LEU A 423 25.64 -15.36 -9.63
CA LEU A 423 26.48 -16.32 -8.91
C LEU A 423 27.99 -15.99 -9.00
N GLY A 424 28.36 -14.97 -9.78
CA GLY A 424 29.76 -14.59 -10.01
C GLY A 424 30.55 -15.64 -10.80
N VAL A 425 29.87 -16.41 -11.66
CA VAL A 425 30.45 -17.54 -12.42
C VAL A 425 30.76 -17.15 -13.87
N GLY A 426 30.82 -15.86 -14.21
CA GLY A 426 31.15 -15.42 -15.55
C GLY A 426 31.78 -14.02 -15.59
N GLY A 427 32.97 -13.95 -16.20
CA GLY A 427 33.70 -12.72 -16.55
C GLY A 427 34.81 -12.36 -15.58
#